data_AF-A0A964Y2H9-F1
#
_entry.id   AF-A0A964Y2H9-F1
#
_cell.length_a   1.000
_cell.length_b   1.000
_cell.length_c   1.000
_cell.angle_alpha   90.00
_cell.angle_beta   90.00
_cell.angle_gamma   90.00
#
_symmetry.space_group_name_H-M   'P 1'
#
loop_
_entity.id
_entity.type
_entity.pdbx_description
1 polymer ?
#
loop_
_entity_poly.entity_id
_entity_poly.type
_entity_poly.pdbx_seq_one_letter_code
_entity_poly.pdbx_strand_id
1 'polypeptide(L)'
;MSNAALGLTMLGLIVAAIMMGFPTAFTLMGLGMMFGFAAFYDPSAHWFDNKIFDLMVQRAFGAMNNDTLLSIPLFVLMGYVMERGALVDRMFYAVQLAFRRVPGSLAVTTLVICTFWGIASG
;
A
#
# COMPACT_ATOMS: atom_id res chain seq x y z
N MET A 1 -18.44 18.36 -20.40
CA MET A 1 -16.97 18.34 -20.62
C MET A 1 -16.58 16.98 -21.17
N SER A 2 -15.57 16.87 -22.03
CA SER A 2 -15.11 15.56 -22.50
C SER A 2 -14.63 14.71 -21.32
N ASN A 3 -14.97 13.42 -21.29
CA ASN A 3 -14.60 12.49 -20.21
C ASN A 3 -13.08 12.49 -19.93
N ALA A 4 -12.28 12.72 -20.97
CA ALA A 4 -10.82 12.83 -20.86
C ALA A 4 -10.37 14.09 -20.10
N ALA A 5 -11.06 15.22 -20.27
CA ALA A 5 -10.74 16.46 -19.56
C ALA A 5 -11.03 16.35 -18.06
N LEU A 6 -12.14 15.70 -17.69
CA LEU A 6 -12.48 15.43 -16.28
C LEU A 6 -11.44 14.52 -15.61
N GLY A 7 -10.98 13.48 -16.31
CA GLY A 7 -9.91 12.60 -15.82
C GLY A 7 -8.58 13.34 -15.62
N LEU A 8 -8.20 14.23 -16.56
CA LEU A 8 -6.97 15.01 -16.42
C LEU A 8 -7.03 15.98 -15.24
N THR A 9 -8.18 16.63 -15.03
CA THR A 9 -8.38 17.54 -13.89
C THR A 9 -8.38 16.80 -12.55
N MET A 10 -8.95 15.59 -12.50
CA MET A 10 -8.91 14.73 -11.31
C MET A 10 -7.47 14.33 -10.96
N LEU A 11 -6.68 13.92 -11.96
CA LEU A 11 -5.28 13.54 -11.76
C LEU A 11 -4.46 14.72 -11.25
N GLY A 12 -4.62 15.92 -11.84
CA GLY A 12 -3.95 17.14 -11.38
C GLY A 12 -4.30 17.50 -9.93
N LEU A 13 -5.59 17.38 -9.55
CA LEU A 13 -6.03 17.65 -8.18
C LEU A 13 -5.52 16.62 -7.17
N ILE A 14 -5.45 15.34 -7.54
CA ILE A 14 -4.86 14.30 -6.68
C ILE A 14 -3.40 14.64 -6.37
N VAL A 15 -2.61 14.99 -7.40
CA VAL A 15 -1.20 15.37 -7.20
C VAL A 15 -1.07 16.58 -6.27
N ALA A 16 -1.87 17.62 -6.49
CA ALA A 16 -1.87 18.81 -5.63
C ALA A 16 -2.26 18.48 -4.16
N ALA A 17 -3.25 17.62 -3.96
CA ALA A 17 -3.70 17.20 -2.63
C ALA A 17 -2.66 16.34 -1.91
N ILE A 18 -1.91 15.50 -2.63
CA ILE A 18 -0.77 14.74 -2.09
C ILE A 18 0.35 15.70 -1.65
N MET A 19 0.63 16.75 -2.42
CA MET A 19 1.64 17.75 -2.04
C MET A 19 1.25 18.55 -0.79
N MET A 20 -0.04 18.72 -0.52
CA MET A 20 -0.53 19.29 0.75
C MET A 20 -0.39 18.34 1.95
N GLY A 21 0.08 17.10 1.75
CA GLY A 21 0.34 16.14 2.81
C GLY A 21 -0.91 15.47 3.39
N PHE A 22 -2.06 15.62 2.74
CA PHE A 22 -3.28 14.95 3.19
C PHE A 22 -3.18 13.44 2.94
N PRO A 23 -3.67 12.57 3.85
CA PRO A 23 -3.59 11.12 3.67
C PRO A 23 -4.23 10.69 2.35
N THR A 24 -3.46 9.98 1.53
CA THR A 24 -3.80 9.67 0.14
C THR A 24 -5.05 8.81 0.00
N ALA A 25 -5.34 7.95 0.99
CA ALA A 25 -6.56 7.14 1.00
C ALA A 25 -7.82 8.00 0.96
N PHE A 26 -7.87 9.06 1.76
CA PHE A 26 -9.02 9.97 1.82
C PHE A 26 -9.08 10.90 0.60
N THR A 27 -7.94 11.35 0.05
CA THR A 27 -7.95 12.15 -1.19
C THR A 27 -8.49 11.33 -2.37
N LEU A 28 -8.04 10.09 -2.52
CA LEU A 28 -8.45 9.20 -3.61
C LEU A 28 -9.93 8.82 -3.50
N MET A 29 -10.41 8.52 -2.30
CA MET A 29 -11.81 8.21 -2.05
C MET A 29 -12.72 9.43 -2.30
N GLY A 30 -12.34 10.60 -1.79
CA GLY A 30 -13.11 11.83 -1.92
C GLY A 30 -13.15 12.38 -3.35
N LEU A 31 -11.99 12.57 -3.99
CA LEU A 31 -11.91 13.05 -5.37
C LEU A 31 -12.47 12.00 -6.35
N GLY A 32 -12.26 10.71 -6.08
CA GLY A 32 -12.84 9.62 -6.86
C GLY A 32 -14.36 9.59 -6.82
N MET A 33 -14.98 9.84 -5.66
CA MET A 33 -16.43 9.99 -5.55
C MET A 33 -16.94 11.25 -6.25
N MET A 34 -16.29 12.40 -6.05
CA MET A 34 -16.74 13.68 -6.62
C MET A 34 -16.68 13.69 -8.15
N PHE A 35 -15.55 13.26 -8.73
CA PHE A 35 -15.41 13.18 -10.18
C PHE A 35 -16.16 11.97 -10.76
N GLY A 36 -16.28 10.88 -10.03
CA GLY A 36 -17.09 9.73 -10.42
C GLY A 36 -18.58 10.05 -10.48
N PHE A 37 -19.10 10.78 -9.50
CA PHE A 37 -20.49 11.27 -9.52
C PHE A 37 -20.70 12.24 -10.67
N ALA A 38 -19.76 13.16 -10.94
CA ALA A 38 -19.85 14.09 -12.06
C ALA A 38 -19.78 13.41 -13.45
N ALA A 39 -19.09 12.27 -13.57
CA ALA A 39 -18.92 11.55 -14.84
C ALA A 39 -20.07 10.55 -15.13
N PHE A 40 -20.61 9.90 -14.10
CA PHE A 40 -21.69 8.91 -14.24
C PHE A 40 -23.08 9.49 -13.90
N TYR A 41 -23.20 10.82 -13.79
CA TYR A 41 -24.46 11.49 -13.49
C TYR A 41 -25.48 11.27 -14.62
N ASP A 42 -26.48 10.43 -14.37
CA ASP A 42 -27.60 10.21 -15.26
C ASP A 42 -28.83 10.99 -14.73
N PRO A 43 -29.43 11.92 -15.50
CA PRO A 43 -30.59 12.71 -15.07
C PRO A 43 -31.86 11.88 -14.84
N SER A 44 -31.88 10.62 -15.29
CA SER A 44 -33.03 9.73 -15.23
C SER A 44 -33.14 8.91 -13.93
N ALA A 45 -32.10 8.91 -13.09
CA ALA A 45 -32.04 8.15 -11.85
C ALA A 45 -32.17 9.06 -10.62
N HIS A 46 -32.83 8.58 -9.56
CA HIS A 46 -32.82 9.26 -8.27
C HIS A 46 -31.39 9.40 -7.73
N TRP A 47 -31.11 10.46 -6.96
CA TRP A 47 -29.77 10.77 -6.43
C TRP A 47 -29.09 9.58 -5.70
N PHE A 48 -29.88 8.69 -5.11
CA PHE A 48 -29.44 7.48 -4.40
C PHE A 48 -29.23 6.25 -5.29
N ASP A 49 -29.80 6.22 -6.50
CA ASP A 49 -29.74 5.08 -7.42
C ASP A 49 -28.63 5.25 -8.48
N ASN A 50 -27.67 6.11 -8.16
CA ASN A 50 -26.58 6.46 -9.05
C ASN A 50 -25.49 5.38 -9.01
N LYS A 51 -25.07 4.86 -10.17
CA LYS A 51 -24.17 3.70 -10.29
C LYS A 51 -22.83 3.87 -9.56
N ILE A 52 -22.43 5.10 -9.29
CA ILE A 52 -21.18 5.41 -8.58
C ILE A 52 -21.17 4.86 -7.14
N PHE A 53 -22.31 4.84 -6.44
CA PHE A 53 -22.37 4.35 -5.07
C PHE A 53 -22.22 2.83 -5.01
N ASP A 54 -22.85 2.11 -5.94
CA ASP A 54 -22.70 0.66 -6.05
C ASP A 54 -21.27 0.27 -6.46
N LEU A 55 -20.69 0.98 -7.44
CA LEU A 55 -19.29 0.81 -7.85
C LEU A 55 -18.31 1.10 -6.69
N MET A 56 -18.59 2.10 -5.85
CA MET A 56 -17.77 2.40 -4.67
C MET A 56 -17.80 1.25 -3.67
N VAL A 57 -18.99 0.75 -3.34
CA VAL A 57 -19.18 -0.37 -2.41
C VAL A 57 -18.48 -1.62 -2.96
N GLN A 58 -18.67 -1.93 -4.24
CA GLN A 58 -18.02 -3.05 -4.90
C GLN A 58 -16.48 -2.94 -4.87
N ARG A 59 -15.91 -1.75 -5.09
CA ARG A 59 -14.46 -1.53 -5.01
C ARG A 59 -13.94 -1.65 -3.57
N ALA A 60 -14.70 -1.16 -2.59
CA ALA A 60 -14.35 -1.31 -1.18
C ALA A 60 -14.35 -2.79 -0.75
N PHE A 61 -15.39 -3.54 -1.11
CA PHE A 61 -15.44 -4.99 -0.86
C PHE A 61 -14.36 -5.76 -1.63
N GLY A 62 -14.05 -5.35 -2.86
CA GLY A 62 -12.94 -5.92 -3.63
C GLY A 62 -11.58 -5.68 -2.98
N ALA A 63 -11.37 -4.51 -2.37
CA ALA A 63 -10.17 -4.22 -1.61
C ALA A 63 -10.06 -5.07 -0.34
N MET A 64 -11.16 -5.25 0.40
CA MET A 64 -11.17 -6.07 1.62
C MET A 64 -10.93 -7.56 1.36
N ASN A 65 -11.38 -8.07 0.21
CA ASN A 65 -11.12 -9.46 -0.23
C ASN A 65 -9.79 -9.62 -0.97
N ASN A 66 -8.90 -8.62 -0.94
CA ASN A 66 -7.63 -8.70 -1.64
C ASN A 66 -6.62 -9.51 -0.81
N ASP A 67 -6.12 -10.61 -1.38
CA ASP A 67 -5.15 -11.49 -0.74
C ASP A 67 -3.84 -10.77 -0.36
N THR A 68 -3.51 -9.65 -1.02
CA THR A 68 -2.32 -8.84 -0.67
C THR A 68 -2.44 -8.18 0.71
N LEU A 69 -3.66 -7.83 1.16
CA LEU A 69 -3.86 -7.27 2.49
C LEU A 69 -3.66 -8.33 3.59
N LEU A 70 -3.86 -9.61 3.28
CA LEU A 70 -3.54 -10.72 4.19
C LEU A 70 -2.03 -10.90 4.38
N SER A 71 -1.21 -10.50 3.40
CA SER A 71 0.25 -10.55 3.51
C SER A 71 0.79 -9.62 4.60
N ILE A 72 0.14 -8.47 4.86
CA ILE A 72 0.58 -7.49 5.86
C ILE A 72 0.60 -8.07 7.29
N PRO A 73 -0.51 -8.61 7.84
CA PRO A 73 -0.49 -9.19 9.19
C PRO A 73 0.36 -10.45 9.27
N LEU A 74 0.43 -11.26 8.21
CA LEU A 74 1.31 -12.43 8.16
C LEU A 74 2.79 -12.06 8.18
N PHE A 75 3.17 -10.97 7.49
CA PHE A 75 4.52 -10.43 7.54
C PHE A 75 4.89 -9.92 8.93
N VAL A 76 3.98 -9.18 9.58
CA VAL A 76 4.19 -8.72 10.97
C VAL A 76 4.27 -9.92 11.93
N LEU A 77 3.45 -10.95 11.73
CA LEU A 77 3.48 -12.18 12.52
C LEU A 77 4.83 -12.90 12.36
N MET A 78 5.32 -13.06 11.13
CA MET A 78 6.63 -13.63 10.87
C MET A 78 7.71 -12.85 11.62
N GLY A 79 7.71 -11.52 11.52
CA GLY A 79 8.68 -10.69 12.21
C GLY A 79 8.63 -10.86 13.73
N TYR A 80 7.43 -10.89 14.30
CA TYR A 80 7.22 -11.13 15.72
C TYR A 80 7.73 -12.51 16.18
N VAL A 81 7.45 -13.57 15.41
CA VAL A 81 7.92 -14.93 15.73
C VAL A 81 9.45 -15.02 15.67
N MET A 82 10.08 -14.40 14.66
CA MET A 82 11.54 -14.37 14.53
C MET A 82 12.22 -13.61 15.68
N GLU A 83 11.63 -12.48 16.10
CA GLU A 83 12.13 -11.70 17.24
C GLU A 83 12.01 -12.51 18.53
N ARG A 84 10.85 -13.13 18.78
CA ARG A 84 10.61 -13.95 19.98
C ARG A 84 11.49 -15.21 20.05
N GLY A 85 11.86 -15.78 18.92
CA GLY A 85 12.77 -16.94 18.86
C GLY A 85 14.25 -16.62 19.07
N ALA A 86 14.61 -15.34 19.29
CA ALA A 86 16.00 -14.87 19.25
C ALA A 86 16.74 -15.31 17.97
N LEU A 87 16.00 -15.55 16.89
CA LEU A 87 16.56 -15.98 15.60
C LEU A 87 17.35 -14.84 14.98
N VAL A 88 16.87 -13.60 15.14
CA VAL A 88 17.53 -12.39 14.63
C VAL A 88 18.95 -12.26 15.19
N ASP A 89 19.13 -12.40 16.51
CA ASP A 89 20.45 -12.30 17.16
C ASP A 89 21.40 -13.42 16.71
N ARG A 90 20.89 -14.65 16.60
CA ARG A 90 21.67 -15.81 16.14
C ARG A 90 22.09 -15.67 14.69
N MET A 91 21.20 -15.17 13.83
CA MET A 91 21.49 -14.90 12.42
C MET A 91 22.51 -13.77 12.28
N PHE A 92 22.37 -12.69 13.06
CA PHE A 92 23.31 -11.58 13.07
C PHE A 92 24.72 -12.03 13.49
N TYR A 93 24.81 -12.81 14.57
CA TYR A 93 26.09 -13.37 15.02
C TYR A 93 26.71 -14.32 13.98
N ALA A 94 25.92 -15.21 13.38
CA ALA A 94 26.41 -16.17 12.38
C ALA A 94 26.95 -15.48 11.12
N VAL A 95 26.24 -14.46 10.63
CA VAL A 95 26.66 -13.70 9.44
C VAL A 95 27.89 -12.84 9.75
N GLN A 96 27.96 -12.19 10.92
CA GLN A 96 29.17 -11.49 11.33
C GLN A 96 30.38 -12.41 11.44
N LEU A 97 30.19 -13.62 11.98
CA LEU A 97 31.26 -14.61 12.09
C LEU A 97 31.76 -15.02 10.70
N ALA A 98 30.86 -15.22 9.74
CA ALA A 98 31.19 -15.52 8.35
C ALA A 98 31.96 -14.37 7.66
N PHE A 99 31.56 -13.11 7.90
CA PHE A 99 32.19 -11.93 7.29
C PHE A 99 33.25 -11.25 8.17
N ARG A 100 33.74 -11.91 9.24
CA ARG A 100 34.70 -11.35 10.22
C ARG A 100 35.98 -10.77 9.60
N ARG A 101 36.40 -11.28 8.43
CA ARG A 101 37.63 -10.86 7.74
C ARG A 101 37.45 -9.64 6.82
N VAL A 102 36.23 -9.15 6.64
CA VAL A 102 35.93 -8.02 5.73
C VAL A 102 35.88 -6.70 6.52
N PRO A 103 36.64 -5.66 6.13
CA PRO A 103 36.47 -4.34 6.72
C PRO A 103 35.07 -3.80 6.37
N GLY A 104 34.25 -3.48 7.39
CA GLY A 104 32.84 -3.11 7.21
C GLY A 104 31.83 -4.25 7.43
N SER A 105 32.24 -5.35 8.09
CA SER A 105 31.40 -6.55 8.33
C SER A 105 30.02 -6.27 8.92
N LEU A 106 29.85 -5.22 9.74
CA LEU A 106 28.55 -4.79 10.27
C LEU A 106 27.59 -4.38 9.16
N ALA A 107 28.04 -3.58 8.19
CA ALA A 107 27.21 -3.11 7.08
C ALA A 107 26.81 -4.27 6.15
N VAL A 108 27.75 -5.19 5.88
CA VAL A 108 27.49 -6.39 5.08
C VAL A 108 26.46 -7.29 5.76
N THR A 109 26.59 -7.47 7.08
CA THR A 109 25.65 -8.25 7.88
C THR A 109 24.24 -7.67 7.81
N THR A 110 24.10 -6.36 7.99
CA THR A 110 22.81 -5.68 7.91
C THR A 110 22.19 -5.83 6.52
N LEU A 111 22.97 -5.64 5.45
CA LEU A 111 22.47 -5.83 4.08
C LEU A 111 21.93 -7.24 3.84
N VAL A 112 22.71 -8.27 4.21
CA VAL A 112 22.31 -9.67 4.02
C VAL A 112 21.03 -9.99 4.78
N ILE A 113 20.88 -9.49 6.01
CA ILE A 113 19.67 -9.71 6.82
C ILE A 113 18.48 -8.98 6.22
N CYS A 114 18.64 -7.72 5.79
CA CYS A 114 17.59 -6.98 5.10
C CYS A 114 17.13 -7.70 3.82
N THR A 115 18.06 -8.25 3.03
CA THR A 115 17.72 -9.03 1.85
C THR A 115 16.94 -10.30 2.21
N PHE A 116 17.37 -11.03 3.24
CA PHE A 116 16.69 -12.26 3.66
C PHE A 116 15.27 -11.98 4.17
N TRP A 117 15.09 -10.89 4.92
CA TRP A 117 13.79 -10.46 5.40
C TRP A 117 12.87 -9.99 4.26
N GLY A 118 13.41 -9.27 3.28
CA GLY A 118 12.68 -8.86 2.08
C GLY A 118 12.26 -10.02 1.17
N ILE A 119 13.05 -11.09 1.08
CA ILE A 119 12.65 -12.30 0.34
C ILE A 119 11.50 -13.03 1.05
N ALA A 120 11.47 -13.00 2.38
CA ALA A 120 10.45 -13.70 3.13
C ALA A 120 9.10 -12.94 3.21
N SER A 121 9.08 -11.64 2.91
CA SER A 121 7.84 -10.86 2.80
C SER A 121 7.05 -11.10 1.52
N GLY A 122 7.65 -11.77 0.52
CA GLY A 122 7.10 -11.90 -0.83
C GLY A 122 7.43 -10.69 -1.70
#